data_AF-A0A5B1CBW7-F1
#
_entry.id   AF-A0A5B1CBW7-F1
#
_cell.length_a   1.000
_cell.length_b   1.000
_cell.length_c   1.000
_cell.angle_alpha   90.00
_cell.angle_beta   90.00
_cell.angle_gamma   90.00
#
_symmetry.space_group_name_H-M   'P 1'
#
loop_
_entity.id
_entity.type
_entity.pdbx_description
1 polymer ?
#
loop_
_entity_poly.entity_id
_entity_poly.type
_entity_poly.pdbx_seq_one_letter_code
_entity_poly.pdbx_strand_id
1 'polypeptide(L)' 'MIQKPKTDPVIDEIHAVRRDISDRFNGDVHAISADANARMLASGCSVWTPADNHPMHRSGGGDRSQMENQSPPPGDR' A
#
# COMPACT_ATOMS: atom_id res chain seq x y z
N MET A 1 30.81 21.58 4.38
CA MET A 1 30.25 20.22 4.28
C MET A 1 28.87 20.23 4.92
N ILE A 2 27.82 20.01 4.15
CA ILE A 2 26.44 19.98 4.68
C ILE A 2 26.19 18.55 5.16
N GLN A 3 26.06 18.37 6.46
CA GLN A 3 25.58 17.10 7.01
C GLN A 3 24.10 16.97 6.68
N LYS A 4 23.73 15.98 5.86
CA LYS A 4 22.31 15.64 5.67
C LYS A 4 21.83 14.94 6.95
N PRO A 5 20.67 15.31 7.50
CA PRO A 5 20.09 14.56 8.62
C PRO A 5 19.90 13.10 8.22
N LYS A 6 20.14 12.19 9.16
CA LYS A 6 20.11 10.72 8.95
C LYS A 6 18.71 10.23 8.57
N THR A 7 17.68 10.95 9.00
CA THR A 7 16.28 10.67 8.70
C THR A 7 15.59 11.96 8.24
N ASP A 8 14.68 11.81 7.29
CA ASP A 8 13.84 12.90 6.82
C ASP A 8 12.81 13.24 7.93
N PRO A 9 12.71 14.52 8.36
CA PRO A 9 11.79 14.91 9.42
C PRO A 9 10.32 14.60 9.11
N VAL A 10 9.91 14.59 7.84
CA VAL A 10 8.54 14.23 7.43
C VAL A 10 8.27 12.75 7.69
N ILE A 11 9.27 11.90 7.45
CA ILE A 11 9.16 10.46 7.70
C ILE A 11 9.07 10.17 9.19
N ASP A 12 9.83 10.90 10.02
CA ASP A 12 9.75 10.79 11.47
C ASP A 12 8.38 11.22 12.01
N GLU A 13 7.79 12.28 11.46
CA GLU A 13 6.43 12.71 11.79
C GLU A 13 5.40 11.63 11.46
N ILE A 14 5.47 11.04 10.26
CA ILE A 14 4.57 9.96 9.84
C ILE A 14 4.67 8.76 10.80
N HIS A 15 5.89 8.39 11.21
CA HIS A 15 6.09 7.30 12.16
C HIS A 15 5.55 7.62 13.56
N ALA A 16 5.70 8.86 14.02
CA ALA A 16 5.13 9.30 15.29
C ALA A 16 3.59 9.19 15.27
N VAL A 17 2.95 9.68 14.20
CA VAL A 17 1.50 9.58 14.01
C VAL A 17 1.05 8.12 13.93
N ARG A 18 1.77 7.26 13.20
CA ARG A 18 1.43 5.83 13.11
C ARG A 18 1.49 5.14 14.47
N ARG A 19 2.46 5.51 15.31
CA ARG A 19 2.59 4.96 16.67
C ARG A 19 1.44 5.43 17.55
N ASP A 20 1.14 6.72 17.55
CA ASP A 20 0.02 7.28 18.31
C ASP A 20 -1.34 6.67 17.90
N ILE A 21 -1.57 6.42 16.60
CA ILE A 21 -2.75 5.68 16.14
C ILE A 21 -2.72 4.25 16.69
N SER A 22 -1.59 3.55 16.57
CA SER A 22 -1.49 2.17 17.04
C SER A 22 -1.75 2.07 18.55
N ASP A 23 -1.22 3.00 19.35
CA ASP A 23 -1.37 3.02 20.80
C ASP A 23 -2.84 3.25 21.21
N ARG A 24 -3.56 4.14 20.53
CA ARG A 24 -5.00 4.40 20.75
C ARG A 24 -5.90 3.19 20.54
N PHE A 25 -5.50 2.28 19.65
CA PHE A 25 -6.28 1.10 19.27
C PHE A 25 -5.61 -0.21 19.71
N ASN A 26 -4.56 -0.14 20.54
CA ASN A 26 -3.75 -1.30 20.95
C ASN A 26 -3.26 -2.17 19.77
N GLY A 27 -3.04 -1.56 18.61
CA GLY A 27 -2.64 -2.23 17.38
C GLY A 27 -3.77 -2.98 16.64
N ASP A 28 -5.03 -2.84 17.04
CA ASP A 28 -6.17 -3.45 16.34
C ASP A 28 -6.46 -2.71 15.01
N VAL A 29 -5.99 -3.32 13.91
CA VAL A 29 -6.15 -2.79 12.56
C VAL A 29 -7.62 -2.74 12.12
N HIS A 30 -8.47 -3.66 12.60
CA HIS A 30 -9.88 -3.66 12.26
C HIS A 30 -10.61 -2.49 12.93
N ALA A 31 -10.29 -2.22 14.21
CA ALA A 31 -10.84 -1.07 14.92
C ALA A 31 -10.40 0.27 14.29
N ILE A 32 -9.13 0.38 13.89
CA ILE A 32 -8.62 1.56 13.16
C ILE A 32 -9.39 1.78 11.85
N SER A 33 -9.62 0.70 11.09
CA SER A 33 -10.35 0.76 9.82
C SER A 33 -11.81 1.15 10.01
N ALA A 34 -12.47 0.62 11.04
CA ALA A 34 -13.84 0.96 11.37
C ALA A 34 -13.99 2.44 11.77
N ASP A 35 -13.08 2.96 12.59
CA ASP A 35 -13.03 4.37 12.97
C ASP A 35 -12.79 5.30 11.76
N ALA A 36 -11.85 4.93 10.88
CA ALA A 36 -11.60 5.68 9.65
C ALA A 36 -12.84 5.73 8.75
N ASN A 37 -13.54 4.60 8.58
CA ASN A 37 -14.78 4.53 7.82
C ASN A 37 -15.89 5.40 8.44
N ALA A 38 -16.04 5.37 9.76
CA ALA A 38 -17.01 6.22 10.46
C ALA A 38 -16.73 7.71 10.22
N ARG A 39 -15.46 8.12 10.25
CA ARG A 39 -15.05 9.50 9.94
C ARG A 39 -15.31 9.89 8.48
N MET A 40 -15.07 8.99 7.54
CA MET A 40 -15.36 9.23 6.12
C MET A 40 -16.86 9.38 5.84
N LEU A 41 -17.69 8.54 6.47
CA LEU A 41 -19.15 8.66 6.38
C LEU A 41 -19.63 9.99 6.96
N ALA A 42 -19.08 10.40 8.11
CA ALA A 42 -19.41 11.69 8.74
C ALA A 42 -19.00 12.90 7.89
N SER A 43 -17.92 12.78 7.09
CA SER A 43 -17.51 13.84 6.15
C SER A 43 -18.31 13.86 4.84
N GLY A 44 -19.28 12.95 4.67
CA GLY A 44 -20.04 12.80 3.43
C GLY A 44 -19.23 12.19 2.28
N CYS A 45 -18.04 11.66 2.56
CA CYS A 45 -17.25 10.95 1.57
C CYS A 45 -17.70 9.48 1.52
N SER A 46 -17.92 8.96 0.31
CA SER A 46 -18.22 7.54 0.14
C SER A 46 -17.02 6.69 0.58
N VAL A 47 -17.27 5.73 1.47
CA VAL A 47 -16.30 4.69 1.79
C VAL A 47 -16.14 3.81 0.56
N TRP A 48 -14.90 3.63 0.09
CA TRP A 48 -14.61 2.77 -1.04
C TRP A 48 -15.02 1.32 -0.73
N THR A 49 -15.74 0.70 -1.66
CA THR A 49 -16.11 -0.71 -1.58
C THR A 49 -15.44 -1.50 -2.70
N PRO A 50 -15.06 -2.77 -2.47
CA PRO A 50 -14.50 -3.61 -3.54
C PRO A 50 -15.42 -3.77 -4.76
N ALA A 51 -16.73 -3.56 -4.61
CA ALA A 51 -17.70 -3.55 -5.70
C ALA A 51 -17.50 -2.38 -6.68
N ASP A 52 -16.82 -1.32 -6.25
CA ASP A 52 -16.45 -0.16 -7.10
C ASP A 52 -15.28 -0.50 -8.05
N ASN A 53 -14.66 -1.68 -7.91
CA ASN A 53 -13.66 -2.16 -8.86
C ASN A 53 -14.33 -2.59 -10.15
N HIS A 54 -14.37 -1.70 -11.13
CA HIS A 54 -14.68 -2.10 -12.49
C HIS A 54 -13.51 -2.90 -13.07
N PRO A 55 -13.75 -4.09 -13.66
CA PRO A 55 -12.71 -4.78 -14.41
C PRO A 55 -12.25 -3.85 -15.52
N MET A 56 -11.00 -3.38 -15.45
CA MET A 56 -10.34 -2.79 -16.60
C MET A 56 -10.21 -3.89 -17.63
N HIS A 57 -11.17 -4.00 -18.54
CA HIS A 57 -11.09 -4.90 -19.69
C HIS A 57 -9.75 -4.68 -20.38
N ARG A 58 -8.84 -5.67 -20.27
CA ARG A 58 -7.71 -5.81 -21.19
C ARG A 58 -8.26 -6.36 -22.51
N SER A 59 -9.06 -5.56 -23.20
CA SER A 59 -9.48 -5.84 -24.57
C SER A 59 -8.35 -5.40 -25.50
N GLY A 60 -7.36 -6.26 -25.65
CA GLY A 60 -6.20 -6.05 -26.49
C GLY A 60 -5.37 -7.33 -26.53
N GLY A 61 -5.84 -8.28 -27.34
CA GLY A 61 -5.17 -9.55 -27.58
C GLY A 61 -3.76 -9.34 -28.10
N GLY A 62 -2.80 -9.96 -27.42
CA GLY A 62 -1.44 -10.12 -27.88
C GLY A 62 -1.02 -11.51 -27.45
N ASP A 63 -1.19 -12.46 -28.36
CA ASP A 63 -0.70 -13.82 -28.29
C ASP A 63 0.78 -13.80 -27.86
N ARG A 64 1.04 -14.11 -26.59
CA ARG A 64 2.40 -14.38 -26.12
C ARG A 64 2.55 -15.89 -26.14
N SER A 65 3.01 -16.35 -27.30
CA SER A 65 3.55 -17.68 -27.50
C SER A 65 4.44 -18.07 -26.32
N GLN A 66 4.11 -19.25 -25.79
CA GLN A 66 4.86 -20.08 -24.87
C GLN A 66 6.38 -19.95 -25.12
N MET A 67 7.11 -19.31 -24.21
CA MET A 67 8.55 -19.53 -24.10
C MET A 67 8.75 -20.49 -22.93
N GLU A 68 8.76 -21.77 -23.27
CA GLU A 68 9.15 -22.85 -22.36
C GLU A 68 10.62 -22.67 -21.95
N ASN A 69 10.86 -22.76 -20.64
CA ASN A 69 12.09 -23.21 -19.98
C ASN A 69 13.44 -22.74 -20.57
N GLN A 70 13.92 -21.57 -20.15
CA GLN A 70 15.36 -21.35 -20.07
C GLN A 70 15.79 -21.26 -18.60
N SER A 71 16.43 -22.34 -18.14
CA SER A 71 17.19 -22.38 -16.89
C SER A 71 18.32 -21.33 -16.92
N PRO A 72 18.65 -20.70 -15.78
CA PRO A 72 19.75 -19.75 -15.72
C PRO A 72 21.10 -20.44 -15.98
N PRO A 73 22.07 -19.77 -16.64
CA PRO A 73 23.40 -20.32 -16.84
C PRO A 73 24.16 -20.46 -15.51
N PRO A 74 25.06 -21.46 -15.39
CA PRO A 74 25.83 -21.66 -14.18
C PRO A 74 26.76 -20.47 -13.94
N GLY A 75 26.74 -19.94 -12.71
CA GLY A 75 27.68 -18.90 -12.29
C GLY A 75 29.07 -19.50 -12.13
N ASP A 76 30.04 -19.00 -12.90
CA ASP A 76 31.46 -19.28 -12.68
C ASP A 76 31.89 -18.78 -11.30
N ARG A 77 32.51 -19.66 -10.52
CA ARG A 77 33.17 -19.36 -9.24
C ARG A 77 34.60 -18.90 -9.47
#